data_AF-A0AAW0FTY2-F1
#
_entry.id   AF-A0AAW0FTY2-F1
#
_cell.length_a   1.000
_cell.length_b   1.000
_cell.length_c   1.000
_cell.angle_alpha   90.00
_cell.angle_beta   90.00
_cell.angle_gamma   90.00
#
_symmetry.space_group_name_H-M   'P 1'
#
loop_
_entity.id
_entity.type
_entity.pdbx_description
1 polymer ?
#
loop_
_entity_poly.entity_id
_entity_poly.type
_entity_poly.pdbx_seq_one_letter_code
_entity_poly.pdbx_strand_id
1 'polypeptide(L)'
;MVFDNPFAGSINKSKDLYYADLVATIAEQHHREEIATKIRRNYEFRYRISRLLETHLCNWRKDIKILVQSNISAYYALVPSTANFNERITHLKTSSSYIYPGDIMTSINKSAPYQNRIFANITRYFLFRQNHQTVSTLMSYFAINHPDGVKHAIPSPFIALVATAIYAGILDLELKSKRSLPFETDFYLDTYMSHIGTLQALKSQYPTLYSKITEELYTNAIIGIPFTLENQNQGVQNILDGMDLEGQD
;
A
#
# COMPACT_ATOMS: atom_id res chain seq x y z
N MET A 1 14.32 -8.19 2.50
CA MET A 1 13.74 -7.77 1.20
C MET A 1 13.81 -6.25 1.12
N VAL A 2 13.86 -5.60 -0.06
CA VAL A 2 14.03 -4.13 -0.17
C VAL A 2 12.96 -3.33 0.61
N PHE A 3 11.81 -3.94 0.89
CA PHE A 3 10.73 -3.32 1.65
C PHE A 3 10.85 -3.44 3.17
N ASP A 4 11.87 -4.06 3.77
CA ASP A 4 11.88 -4.35 5.21
C ASP A 4 11.63 -3.12 6.10
N ASN A 5 12.02 -1.92 5.63
CA ASN A 5 11.58 -0.66 6.23
C ASN A 5 11.65 0.52 5.23
N PRO A 6 10.52 0.95 4.61
CA PRO A 6 10.46 2.08 3.68
C PRO A 6 10.55 3.45 4.37
N PHE A 7 10.57 3.47 5.72
CA PHE A 7 10.65 4.67 6.56
C PHE A 7 11.86 4.64 7.51
N ALA A 8 12.92 3.87 7.17
CA ALA A 8 14.09 3.66 8.03
C ALA A 8 14.83 4.95 8.46
N GLY A 9 14.56 6.05 7.77
CA GLY A 9 15.15 7.34 8.05
C GLY A 9 14.86 7.92 9.43
N SER A 10 13.87 7.46 10.17
CA SER A 10 13.55 7.99 11.51
C SER A 10 14.11 7.16 12.68
N ILE A 11 14.52 5.91 12.42
CA ILE A 11 14.82 4.93 13.49
C ILE A 11 16.32 4.83 13.78
N ASN A 12 17.19 5.09 12.79
CA ASN A 12 18.64 4.96 12.94
C ASN A 12 19.36 6.30 12.79
N LYS A 13 20.23 6.63 13.76
CA LYS A 13 21.11 7.81 13.75
C LYS A 13 22.11 7.85 12.58
N SER A 14 22.17 6.79 11.76
CA SER A 14 22.83 6.84 10.47
C SER A 14 22.04 6.04 9.43
N LYS A 15 21.08 6.74 8.79
CA LYS A 15 20.23 6.22 7.71
C LYS A 15 21.06 5.58 6.59
N ASP A 16 22.21 6.19 6.30
CA ASP A 16 23.16 5.71 5.30
C ASP A 16 23.75 4.36 5.67
N LEU A 17 24.07 4.12 6.94
CA LEU A 17 24.61 2.82 7.35
C LEU A 17 23.58 1.72 7.16
N TYR A 18 22.32 1.96 7.53
CA TYR A 18 21.24 0.99 7.41
C TYR A 18 20.99 0.56 5.96
N TYR A 19 20.85 1.51 5.04
CA TYR A 19 20.57 1.20 3.63
C TYR A 19 21.73 0.47 2.97
N ALA A 20 22.97 0.88 3.24
CA ALA A 20 24.12 0.16 2.72
C ALA A 20 24.23 -1.25 3.31
N ASP A 21 23.99 -1.42 4.61
CA ASP A 21 24.07 -2.74 5.26
C ASP A 21 22.97 -3.69 4.74
N LEU A 22 21.78 -3.18 4.45
CA LEU A 22 20.72 -3.92 3.79
C LEU A 22 21.15 -4.40 2.40
N VAL A 23 21.70 -3.51 1.57
CA VAL A 23 22.16 -3.88 0.22
C VAL A 23 23.34 -4.85 0.26
N ALA A 24 24.26 -4.70 1.23
CA ALA A 24 25.35 -5.64 1.43
C ALA A 24 24.82 -7.04 1.81
N THR A 25 23.85 -7.12 2.72
CA THR A 25 23.22 -8.39 3.13
C THR A 25 22.52 -9.06 1.95
N ILE A 26 21.79 -8.29 1.14
CA ILE A 26 21.14 -8.81 -0.08
C ILE A 26 22.20 -9.30 -1.08
N ALA A 27 23.29 -8.55 -1.26
CA ALA A 27 24.37 -8.97 -2.16
C ALA A 27 24.99 -10.31 -1.72
N GLU A 28 25.18 -10.54 -0.42
CA GLU A 28 25.64 -11.83 0.10
C GLU A 28 24.65 -12.97 -0.16
N GLN A 29 23.36 -12.72 0.06
CA GLN A 29 22.29 -13.69 -0.23
C GLN A 29 22.25 -14.10 -1.72
N HIS A 30 22.69 -13.22 -2.62
CA HIS A 30 22.78 -13.49 -4.06
C HIS A 30 24.19 -13.87 -4.53
N HIS A 31 25.08 -14.28 -3.63
CA HIS A 31 26.46 -14.71 -3.94
C HIS A 31 27.28 -13.64 -4.69
N ARG A 32 27.12 -12.37 -4.30
CA ARG A 32 27.85 -11.21 -4.81
C ARG A 32 28.77 -10.62 -3.73
N GLU A 33 29.66 -11.45 -3.19
CA GLU A 33 30.54 -11.11 -2.05
C GLU A 33 31.45 -9.90 -2.31
N GLU A 34 31.91 -9.72 -3.55
CA GLU A 34 32.72 -8.57 -3.95
C GLU A 34 31.95 -7.25 -3.77
N ILE A 35 30.66 -7.24 -4.11
CA ILE A 35 29.79 -6.06 -3.97
C ILE A 35 29.56 -5.77 -2.48
N ALA A 36 29.23 -6.79 -1.69
CA ALA A 36 29.04 -6.64 -0.24
C ALA A 36 30.31 -6.10 0.43
N THR A 37 31.47 -6.66 0.08
CA THR A 37 32.78 -6.21 0.58
C THR A 37 33.07 -4.77 0.19
N LYS A 38 32.78 -4.39 -1.06
CA LYS A 38 32.95 -3.02 -1.55
C LYS A 38 32.05 -2.03 -0.81
N ILE A 39 30.80 -2.38 -0.55
CA ILE A 39 29.85 -1.55 0.24
C ILE A 39 30.38 -1.33 1.67
N ARG A 40 30.92 -2.38 2.32
CA ARG A 40 31.40 -2.26 3.70
C ARG A 40 32.72 -1.51 3.83
N ARG A 41 33.63 -1.67 2.85
CA ARG A 41 35.01 -1.13 2.94
C ARG A 41 35.19 0.23 2.30
N ASN A 42 34.40 0.58 1.29
CA ASN A 42 34.53 1.86 0.58
C ASN A 42 33.43 2.83 1.00
N TYR A 43 33.81 3.84 1.79
CA TYR A 43 32.88 4.86 2.31
C TYR A 43 32.13 5.61 1.20
N GLU A 44 32.83 6.02 0.13
CA GLU A 44 32.21 6.76 -0.97
C GLU A 44 31.19 5.89 -1.72
N PHE A 45 31.53 4.62 -1.98
CA PHE A 45 30.62 3.67 -2.61
C PHE A 45 29.41 3.39 -1.72
N ARG A 46 29.63 3.20 -0.42
CA ARG A 46 28.58 3.03 0.59
C ARG A 46 27.59 4.19 0.59
N TYR A 47 28.09 5.41 0.63
CA TYR A 47 27.29 6.63 0.64
C TYR A 47 26.47 6.77 -0.65
N ARG A 48 27.07 6.53 -1.82
CA ARG A 48 26.38 6.57 -3.11
C ARG A 48 25.24 5.56 -3.21
N ILE A 49 25.47 4.31 -2.78
CA ILE A 49 24.44 3.25 -2.78
C ILE A 49 23.29 3.59 -1.83
N SER A 50 23.61 4.13 -0.65
CA SER A 50 22.60 4.49 0.35
C SER A 50 21.66 5.59 -0.16
N ARG A 51 22.23 6.65 -0.76
CA ARG A 51 21.47 7.73 -1.39
C ARG A 51 20.65 7.28 -2.58
N LEU A 52 21.18 6.34 -3.37
CA LEU A 52 20.44 5.77 -4.49
C LEU A 52 19.20 5.03 -3.98
N LEU A 53 19.35 4.18 -2.96
CA LEU A 53 18.22 3.46 -2.37
C LEU A 53 17.20 4.40 -1.73
N GLU A 54 17.65 5.40 -0.99
CA GLU A 54 16.78 6.42 -0.42
C GLU A 54 15.97 7.14 -1.50
N THR A 55 16.63 7.55 -2.60
CA THR A 55 15.97 8.18 -3.75
C THR A 55 14.90 7.27 -4.35
N HIS A 56 15.20 5.98 -4.52
CA HIS A 56 14.22 5.00 -5.00
C HIS A 56 13.03 4.84 -4.05
N LEU A 57 13.27 4.75 -2.74
CA LEU A 57 12.20 4.65 -1.74
C LEU A 57 11.32 5.90 -1.71
N CYS A 58 11.90 7.10 -1.84
CA CYS A 58 11.14 8.35 -1.99
C CYS A 58 10.25 8.33 -3.25
N ASN A 59 10.80 7.91 -4.39
CA ASN A 59 10.03 7.78 -5.63
C ASN A 59 8.91 6.75 -5.49
N TRP A 60 9.18 5.58 -4.90
CA TRP A 60 8.18 4.54 -4.67
C TRP A 60 7.04 5.02 -3.78
N ARG A 61 7.37 5.69 -2.68
CA ARG A 61 6.38 6.31 -1.80
C ARG A 61 5.49 7.28 -2.58
N LYS A 62 6.10 8.17 -3.36
CA LYS A 62 5.39 9.14 -4.20
C LYS A 62 4.47 8.45 -5.22
N ASP A 63 4.97 7.44 -5.93
CA ASP A 63 4.23 6.73 -6.96
C ASP A 63 3.02 5.97 -6.37
N ILE A 64 3.19 5.30 -5.23
CA ILE A 64 2.10 4.65 -4.51
C ILE A 64 1.05 5.67 -4.08
N LYS A 65 1.46 6.83 -3.54
CA LYS A 65 0.52 7.88 -3.15
C LYS A 65 -0.27 8.40 -4.35
N ILE A 66 0.37 8.64 -5.49
CA ILE A 66 -0.32 9.07 -6.72
C ILE A 66 -1.35 8.03 -7.14
N LEU A 67 -0.97 6.74 -7.19
CA LEU A 67 -1.89 5.66 -7.53
C LEU A 67 -3.09 5.61 -6.58
N VAL A 68 -2.86 5.77 -5.27
CA VAL A 68 -3.95 5.84 -4.28
C VAL A 68 -4.85 7.03 -4.55
N GLN A 69 -4.30 8.24 -4.70
CA GLN A 69 -5.08 9.46 -4.93
C GLN A 69 -5.97 9.35 -6.16
N SER A 70 -5.51 8.71 -7.24
CA SER A 70 -6.32 8.50 -8.45
C SER A 70 -7.47 7.50 -8.28
N ASN A 71 -7.42 6.63 -7.27
CA ASN A 71 -8.37 5.52 -7.11
C ASN A 71 -9.28 5.68 -5.87
N ILE A 72 -8.83 6.41 -4.84
CA ILE A 72 -9.44 6.39 -3.51
C ILE A 72 -10.92 6.80 -3.50
N SER A 73 -11.29 7.82 -4.29
CA SER A 73 -12.67 8.29 -4.35
C SER A 73 -13.62 7.24 -4.92
N ALA A 74 -13.18 6.47 -5.92
CA ALA A 74 -13.99 5.41 -6.53
C ALA A 74 -14.19 4.23 -5.56
N TYR A 75 -13.14 3.81 -4.86
CA TYR A 75 -13.20 2.64 -3.97
C TYR A 75 -13.97 2.89 -2.67
N TYR A 76 -14.02 4.12 -2.18
CA TYR A 76 -14.73 4.47 -0.93
C TYR A 76 -15.98 5.33 -1.14
N ALA A 77 -16.40 5.53 -2.40
CA ALA A 77 -17.52 6.39 -2.78
C ALA A 77 -17.42 7.81 -2.18
N LEU A 78 -16.22 8.41 -2.24
CA LEU A 78 -15.96 9.75 -1.72
C LEU A 78 -16.25 10.80 -2.79
N VAL A 79 -17.47 11.31 -2.78
CA VAL A 79 -17.94 12.34 -3.71
C VAL A 79 -18.05 13.68 -2.96
N PRO A 80 -17.24 14.70 -3.25
CA PRO A 80 -17.23 15.95 -2.47
C PRO A 80 -18.56 16.72 -2.43
N SER A 81 -19.47 16.46 -3.39
CA SER A 81 -20.79 17.10 -3.46
C SER A 81 -21.87 16.39 -2.62
N THR A 82 -21.61 15.22 -2.04
CA THR A 82 -22.62 14.49 -1.26
C THR A 82 -22.62 14.92 0.21
N ALA A 83 -23.80 14.96 0.83
CA ALA A 83 -23.96 15.34 2.23
C ALA A 83 -23.16 14.44 3.22
N ASN A 84 -22.97 13.16 2.86
CA ASN A 84 -22.25 12.19 3.67
C ASN A 84 -20.72 12.17 3.45
N PHE A 85 -20.14 13.09 2.66
CA PHE A 85 -18.72 13.10 2.35
C PHE A 85 -17.83 13.16 3.61
N ASN A 86 -18.08 14.14 4.48
CA ASN A 86 -17.30 14.33 5.71
C ASN A 86 -17.51 13.18 6.71
N GLU A 87 -18.73 12.66 6.77
CA GLU A 87 -19.08 11.52 7.61
C GLU A 87 -18.32 10.26 7.17
N ARG A 88 -18.31 9.95 5.87
CA ARG A 88 -17.53 8.85 5.29
C ARG A 88 -16.04 8.98 5.60
N ILE A 89 -15.44 10.16 5.42
CA ILE A 89 -14.03 10.42 5.77
C ILE A 89 -13.78 10.13 7.25
N THR A 90 -14.65 10.59 8.13
CA THR A 90 -14.52 10.41 9.58
C THR A 90 -14.59 8.93 9.95
N HIS A 91 -15.53 8.17 9.38
CA HIS A 91 -15.63 6.74 9.63
C HIS A 91 -14.43 5.96 9.08
N LEU A 92 -13.93 6.30 7.89
CA LEU A 92 -12.74 5.64 7.34
C LEU A 92 -11.53 5.80 8.26
N LYS A 93 -11.31 7.00 8.80
CA LYS A 93 -10.20 7.27 9.74
C LYS A 93 -10.40 6.57 11.08
N THR A 94 -11.63 6.46 11.55
CA THR A 94 -11.95 5.85 12.84
C THR A 94 -11.50 4.39 12.87
N SER A 95 -10.62 4.05 13.83
CA SER A 95 -10.06 2.69 13.99
C SER A 95 -9.45 2.11 12.71
N SER A 96 -8.94 2.96 11.82
CA SER A 96 -8.40 2.57 10.50
C SER A 96 -9.37 1.73 9.67
N SER A 97 -10.66 2.05 9.70
CA SER A 97 -11.70 1.24 9.06
C SER A 97 -11.51 1.07 7.55
N TYR A 98 -10.76 1.96 6.89
CA TYR A 98 -10.38 1.83 5.48
C TYR A 98 -9.64 0.52 5.13
N ILE A 99 -9.01 -0.16 6.10
CA ILE A 99 -8.32 -1.43 5.78
C ILE A 99 -9.30 -2.58 5.51
N TYR A 100 -10.56 -2.46 5.93
CA TYR A 100 -11.54 -3.54 5.82
C TYR A 100 -12.38 -3.42 4.53
N PRO A 101 -12.75 -4.54 3.89
CA PRO A 101 -13.67 -4.53 2.77
C PRO A 101 -15.12 -4.28 3.23
N GLY A 102 -15.92 -3.67 2.36
CA GLY A 102 -17.33 -3.34 2.60
C GLY A 102 -17.62 -1.85 2.37
N ASP A 103 -18.87 -1.44 2.62
CA ASP A 103 -19.23 -0.03 2.65
C ASP A 103 -19.16 0.47 4.09
N ILE A 104 -18.34 1.50 4.29
CA ILE A 104 -18.08 2.12 5.58
C ILE A 104 -19.34 2.64 6.28
N MET A 105 -20.40 2.97 5.52
CA MET A 105 -21.65 3.50 6.04
C MET A 105 -22.67 2.42 6.44
N THR A 106 -22.51 1.18 5.96
CA THR A 106 -23.51 0.13 6.18
C THR A 106 -22.93 -1.08 6.89
N SER A 107 -21.90 -1.71 6.31
CA SER A 107 -21.30 -2.91 6.84
C SER A 107 -19.87 -3.08 6.33
N ILE A 108 -18.94 -3.21 7.28
CA ILE A 108 -17.55 -3.56 7.03
C ILE A 108 -17.27 -4.97 7.54
N ASN A 109 -16.51 -5.73 6.75
CA ASN A 109 -16.07 -7.05 7.15
C ASN A 109 -14.76 -6.96 7.95
N LYS A 110 -14.88 -6.93 9.28
CA LYS A 110 -13.74 -6.87 10.20
C LYS A 110 -12.90 -8.15 10.23
N SER A 111 -13.39 -9.26 9.68
CA SER A 111 -12.62 -10.52 9.63
C SER A 111 -11.61 -10.58 8.48
N ALA A 112 -11.58 -9.56 7.62
CA ALA A 112 -10.78 -9.52 6.40
C ALA A 112 -9.93 -8.24 6.29
N PRO A 113 -9.07 -7.91 7.28
CA PRO A 113 -8.25 -6.70 7.21
C PRO A 113 -7.29 -6.74 6.02
N TYR A 114 -7.04 -5.57 5.42
CA TYR A 114 -6.20 -5.35 4.24
C TYR A 114 -6.70 -6.01 2.94
N GLN A 115 -7.94 -6.51 2.93
CA GLN A 115 -8.57 -7.13 1.76
C GLN A 115 -9.56 -6.21 1.03
N ASN A 116 -9.60 -4.92 1.37
CA ASN A 116 -10.32 -3.95 0.55
C ASN A 116 -9.75 -3.96 -0.88
N ARG A 117 -10.62 -3.93 -1.90
CA ARG A 117 -10.23 -4.07 -3.32
C ARG A 117 -9.15 -3.08 -3.75
N ILE A 118 -9.09 -1.88 -3.13
CA ILE A 118 -8.04 -0.90 -3.41
C ILE A 118 -6.63 -1.45 -3.12
N PHE A 119 -6.44 -2.31 -2.11
CA PHE A 119 -5.13 -2.90 -1.81
C PHE A 119 -4.64 -3.77 -2.95
N ALA A 120 -5.49 -4.66 -3.46
CA ALA A 120 -5.15 -5.53 -4.59
C ALA A 120 -4.86 -4.70 -5.85
N ASN A 121 -5.67 -3.65 -6.08
CA ASN A 121 -5.47 -2.73 -7.19
C ASN A 121 -4.10 -2.03 -7.11
N ILE A 122 -3.81 -1.33 -6.01
CA ILE A 122 -2.53 -0.62 -5.85
C ILE A 122 -1.34 -1.59 -5.95
N THR A 123 -1.44 -2.77 -5.35
CA THR A 123 -0.42 -3.82 -5.44
C THR A 123 -0.18 -4.24 -6.89
N ARG A 124 -1.24 -4.47 -7.67
CA ARG A 124 -1.17 -4.84 -9.08
C ARG A 124 -0.48 -3.79 -9.93
N TYR A 125 -0.90 -2.53 -9.79
CA TYR A 125 -0.37 -1.43 -10.59
C TYR A 125 1.09 -1.15 -10.24
N PHE A 126 1.42 -1.14 -8.94
CA PHE A 126 2.75 -0.77 -8.49
C PHE A 126 3.80 -1.88 -8.69
N LEU A 127 3.54 -3.09 -8.18
CA LEU A 127 4.52 -4.18 -8.22
C LEU A 127 4.57 -4.87 -9.58
N PHE A 128 3.41 -5.10 -10.17
CA PHE A 128 3.30 -5.92 -11.37
C PHE A 128 3.14 -5.10 -12.66
N ARG A 129 2.97 -3.77 -12.56
CA ARG A 129 2.73 -2.87 -13.71
C ARG A 129 1.60 -3.35 -14.61
N GLN A 130 0.64 -4.08 -14.05
CA GLN A 130 -0.41 -4.81 -14.79
C GLN A 130 0.12 -5.78 -15.88
N ASN A 131 1.39 -6.19 -15.83
CA ASN A 131 2.03 -6.99 -16.86
C ASN A 131 2.47 -8.36 -16.30
N HIS A 132 1.96 -9.43 -16.88
CA HIS A 132 2.29 -10.81 -16.51
C HIS A 132 3.79 -11.15 -16.66
N GLN A 133 4.53 -10.49 -17.56
CA GLN A 133 5.98 -10.68 -17.70
C GLN A 133 6.77 -10.10 -16.51
N THR A 134 6.26 -9.02 -15.90
CA THR A 134 6.83 -8.48 -14.66
C THR A 134 6.58 -9.43 -13.50
N VAL A 135 5.40 -10.07 -13.47
CA VAL A 135 5.04 -11.06 -12.44
C VAL A 135 6.01 -12.23 -12.45
N SER A 136 6.29 -12.83 -13.62
CA SER A 136 7.20 -13.97 -13.70
C SER A 136 8.63 -13.63 -13.27
N THR A 137 9.08 -12.40 -13.53
CA THR A 137 10.42 -11.92 -13.14
C THR A 137 10.52 -11.67 -11.63
N LEU A 138 9.42 -11.23 -11.00
CA LEU A 138 9.40 -10.85 -9.59
C LEU A 138 8.89 -11.95 -8.65
N MET A 139 8.33 -13.04 -9.19
CA MET A 139 7.66 -14.09 -8.44
C MET A 139 8.53 -14.67 -7.31
N SER A 140 9.81 -14.92 -7.58
CA SER A 140 10.75 -15.45 -6.58
C SER A 140 10.95 -14.55 -5.36
N TYR A 141 10.77 -13.23 -5.50
CA TYR A 141 10.86 -12.30 -4.37
C TYR A 141 9.67 -12.39 -3.43
N PHE A 142 8.54 -12.95 -3.86
CA PHE A 142 7.36 -13.12 -3.01
C PHE A 142 7.22 -14.55 -2.47
N ALA A 143 8.17 -15.43 -2.80
CA ALA A 143 8.15 -16.83 -2.38
C ALA A 143 8.31 -16.96 -0.85
N ILE A 144 7.43 -17.76 -0.25
CA ILE A 144 7.46 -18.16 1.15
C ILE A 144 7.46 -19.69 1.22
N ASN A 145 8.31 -20.23 2.08
CA ASN A 145 8.36 -21.67 2.32
C ASN A 145 7.15 -22.08 3.19
N HIS A 146 6.30 -22.95 2.66
CA HIS A 146 5.17 -23.57 3.36
C HIS A 146 5.41 -25.08 3.47
N PRO A 147 4.88 -25.77 4.49
CA PRO A 147 4.93 -27.23 4.57
C PRO A 147 4.44 -27.96 3.32
N ASP A 148 3.44 -27.38 2.64
CA ASP A 148 2.80 -27.93 1.43
C ASP A 148 3.45 -27.46 0.11
N GLY A 149 4.58 -26.74 0.18
CA GLY A 149 5.32 -26.25 -0.99
C GLY A 149 5.62 -24.75 -0.94
N VAL A 150 6.13 -24.21 -2.06
CA VAL A 150 6.41 -22.78 -2.17
C VAL A 150 5.10 -22.04 -2.45
N LYS A 151 4.73 -21.13 -1.55
CA LYS A 151 3.61 -20.20 -1.74
C LYS A 151 4.14 -18.79 -2.03
N HIS A 152 3.27 -17.88 -2.41
CA HIS A 152 3.62 -16.48 -2.65
C HIS A 152 2.77 -15.54 -1.81
N ALA A 153 3.40 -14.53 -1.21
CA ALA A 153 2.75 -13.62 -0.29
C ALA A 153 3.30 -12.20 -0.40
N ILE A 154 2.43 -11.21 -0.27
CA ILE A 154 2.86 -9.80 -0.19
C ILE A 154 3.47 -9.54 1.21
N PRO A 155 4.67 -8.94 1.30
CA PRO A 155 5.34 -8.72 2.57
C PRO A 155 4.64 -7.64 3.40
N SER A 156 4.58 -7.81 4.73
CA SER A 156 3.90 -6.86 5.65
C SER A 156 4.32 -5.41 5.45
N PRO A 157 5.62 -5.09 5.25
CA PRO A 157 6.04 -3.72 5.02
C PRO A 157 5.42 -3.05 3.80
N PHE A 158 5.17 -3.81 2.73
CA PHE A 158 4.48 -3.27 1.55
C PHE A 158 2.99 -3.05 1.84
N ILE A 159 2.33 -3.98 2.54
CA ILE A 159 0.92 -3.85 2.95
C ILE A 159 0.75 -2.60 3.83
N ALA A 160 1.61 -2.42 4.83
CA ALA A 160 1.60 -1.25 5.71
C ALA A 160 1.85 0.06 4.93
N LEU A 161 2.75 0.03 3.92
CA LEU A 161 3.01 1.19 3.08
C LEU A 161 1.77 1.59 2.26
N VAL A 162 1.08 0.62 1.65
CA VAL A 162 -0.17 0.87 0.91
C VAL A 162 -1.25 1.41 1.85
N ALA A 163 -1.43 0.81 3.03
CA ALA A 163 -2.38 1.28 4.02
C ALA A 163 -2.10 2.73 4.46
N THR A 164 -0.83 3.07 4.64
CA THR A 164 -0.39 4.42 4.99
C THR A 164 -0.65 5.41 3.86
N ALA A 165 -0.42 5.01 2.61
CA ALA A 165 -0.73 5.85 1.45
C ALA A 165 -2.24 6.09 1.32
N ILE A 166 -3.09 5.08 1.58
CA ILE A 166 -4.55 5.22 1.64
C ILE A 166 -4.95 6.24 2.70
N TYR A 167 -4.39 6.13 3.91
CA TYR A 167 -4.63 7.11 4.96
C TYR A 167 -4.23 8.53 4.55
N ALA A 168 -3.06 8.69 3.93
CA ALA A 168 -2.61 9.98 3.40
C ALA A 168 -3.59 10.55 2.34
N GLY A 169 -4.10 9.70 1.45
CA GLY A 169 -5.11 10.09 0.47
C GLY A 169 -6.43 10.55 1.11
N ILE A 170 -6.87 9.89 2.18
CA ILE A 170 -8.07 10.29 2.94
C ILE A 170 -7.85 11.67 3.58
N LEU A 171 -6.67 11.91 4.19
CA LEU A 171 -6.33 13.20 4.78
C LEU A 171 -6.25 14.32 3.72
N ASP A 172 -5.68 14.04 2.55
CA ASP A 172 -5.61 15.03 1.46
C ASP A 172 -7.02 15.48 1.00
N LEU A 173 -7.98 14.55 0.97
CA LEU A 173 -9.38 14.84 0.64
C LEU A 173 -10.07 15.67 1.74
N GLU A 174 -9.82 15.37 3.00
CA GLU A 174 -10.31 16.14 4.15
C GLU A 174 -9.80 17.59 4.12
N LEU A 175 -8.51 17.76 3.80
CA LEU A 175 -7.85 19.07 3.68
C LEU A 175 -8.18 19.81 2.38
N LYS A 176 -9.06 19.24 1.53
CA LYS A 176 -9.47 19.78 0.22
C LYS A 176 -8.28 20.17 -0.65
N SER A 177 -7.22 19.35 -0.64
CA SER A 177 -5.95 19.50 -1.40
C SER A 177 -5.14 20.78 -1.21
N LYS A 178 -5.68 21.84 -0.56
CA LYS A 178 -4.99 23.12 -0.34
C LYS A 178 -3.73 23.01 0.53
N ARG A 179 -3.58 21.90 1.26
CA ARG A 179 -2.40 21.55 2.07
C ARG A 179 -2.10 20.05 1.98
N SER A 180 -1.93 19.51 0.77
CA SER A 180 -1.46 18.13 0.68
C SER A 180 -0.10 18.01 1.37
N LEU A 181 -0.03 17.18 2.40
CA LEU A 181 1.21 16.95 3.13
C LEU A 181 2.13 16.10 2.26
N PRO A 182 3.44 16.40 2.23
CA PRO A 182 4.39 15.57 1.51
C PRO A 182 4.35 14.14 2.10
N PHE A 183 4.46 13.13 1.25
CA PHE A 183 4.43 11.72 1.69
C PHE A 183 5.81 11.32 2.21
N GLU A 184 6.20 11.98 3.28
CA GLU A 184 7.49 11.89 3.92
C GLU A 184 7.37 11.19 5.27
N THR A 185 8.51 10.72 5.76
CA THR A 185 8.60 9.97 7.00
C THR A 185 8.01 10.73 8.17
N ASP A 186 8.28 12.03 8.25
CA ASP A 186 7.95 12.84 9.42
C ASP A 186 6.44 12.99 9.65
N PHE A 187 5.61 12.79 8.62
CA PHE A 187 4.15 12.91 8.72
C PHE A 187 3.41 11.58 8.88
N TYR A 188 4.01 10.48 8.41
CA TYR A 188 3.28 9.22 8.23
C TYR A 188 3.95 8.01 8.89
N LEU A 189 5.08 8.20 9.57
CA LEU A 189 5.78 7.13 10.29
C LEU A 189 4.88 6.44 11.32
N ASP A 190 4.15 7.20 12.14
CA ASP A 190 3.32 6.62 13.21
C ASP A 190 2.20 5.74 12.64
N THR A 191 1.54 6.20 11.58
CA THR A 191 0.54 5.40 10.85
C THR A 191 1.15 4.14 10.28
N TYR A 192 2.33 4.25 9.66
CA TYR A 192 3.05 3.09 9.11
C TYR A 192 3.41 2.08 10.20
N MET A 193 4.00 2.54 11.31
CA MET A 193 4.41 1.68 12.42
C MET A 193 3.21 1.03 13.12
N SER A 194 2.08 1.73 13.22
CA SER A 194 0.83 1.16 13.71
C SER A 194 0.35 -0.02 12.85
N HIS A 195 0.40 0.11 11.52
CA HIS A 195 0.07 -1.01 10.63
C HIS A 195 1.08 -2.15 10.68
N ILE A 196 2.38 -1.87 10.81
CA ILE A 196 3.40 -2.89 11.06
C ILE A 196 3.08 -3.67 12.34
N GLY A 197 2.80 -2.97 13.44
CA GLY A 197 2.42 -3.60 14.71
C GLY A 197 1.17 -4.46 14.58
N THR A 198 0.18 -4.00 13.84
CA THR A 198 -1.06 -4.76 13.55
C THR A 198 -0.77 -6.04 12.78
N LEU A 199 0.04 -5.98 11.71
CA LEU A 199 0.41 -7.13 10.90
C LEU A 199 1.29 -8.13 11.67
N GLN A 200 2.18 -7.65 12.54
CA GLN A 200 2.99 -8.49 13.44
C GLN A 200 2.13 -9.19 14.50
N ALA A 201 1.15 -8.47 15.07
CA ALA A 201 0.17 -9.06 15.99
C ALA A 201 -0.67 -10.14 15.29
N LEU A 202 -1.15 -9.88 14.07
CA LEU A 202 -1.84 -10.89 13.25
C LEU A 202 -0.96 -12.11 12.99
N LYS A 203 0.29 -11.90 12.60
CA LYS A 203 1.24 -13.00 12.32
C LYS A 203 1.50 -13.89 13.55
N SER A 204 1.58 -13.30 14.73
CA SER A 204 1.87 -14.01 15.98
C SER A 204 0.63 -14.67 16.60
N GLN A 205 -0.51 -13.97 16.63
CA GLN A 205 -1.73 -14.44 17.29
C GLN A 205 -2.61 -15.30 16.37
N TYR A 206 -2.63 -14.99 15.07
CA TYR A 206 -3.50 -15.61 14.08
C TYR A 206 -2.74 -15.95 12.78
N PRO A 207 -1.72 -16.83 12.84
CA PRO A 207 -0.82 -17.08 11.70
C PRO A 207 -1.56 -17.56 10.44
N THR A 208 -2.60 -18.38 10.57
CA THR A 208 -3.42 -18.83 9.43
C THR A 208 -4.16 -17.67 8.76
N LEU A 209 -4.72 -16.76 9.55
CA LEU A 209 -5.39 -15.57 9.02
C LEU A 209 -4.39 -14.63 8.36
N TYR A 210 -3.22 -14.43 8.98
CA TYR A 210 -2.14 -13.63 8.41
C TYR A 210 -1.67 -14.17 7.06
N SER A 211 -1.41 -15.49 6.96
CA SER A 211 -1.03 -16.13 5.70
C SER A 211 -2.13 -15.98 4.65
N LYS A 212 -3.40 -16.20 5.04
CA LYS A 212 -4.54 -15.98 4.14
C LYS A 212 -4.58 -14.55 3.60
N ILE A 213 -4.40 -13.54 4.45
CA ILE A 213 -4.40 -12.13 4.02
C ILE A 213 -3.31 -11.84 2.99
N THR A 214 -2.07 -12.27 3.26
CA THR A 214 -0.92 -11.95 2.43
C THR A 214 -0.90 -12.75 1.12
N GLU A 215 -1.35 -14.01 1.16
CA GLU A 215 -1.52 -14.89 0.00
C GLU A 215 -2.69 -14.43 -0.90
N GLU A 216 -3.86 -14.14 -0.32
CA GLU A 216 -5.01 -13.65 -1.10
C GLU A 216 -4.73 -12.30 -1.74
N LEU A 217 -4.04 -11.39 -1.05
CA LEU A 217 -3.64 -10.12 -1.64
C LEU A 217 -2.71 -10.32 -2.84
N TYR A 218 -1.76 -11.26 -2.75
CA TYR A 218 -0.87 -11.61 -3.87
C TYR A 218 -1.67 -12.15 -5.06
N THR A 219 -2.52 -13.14 -4.83
CA THR A 219 -3.37 -13.77 -5.85
C THR A 219 -4.28 -12.74 -6.53
N ASN A 220 -4.95 -11.90 -5.73
CA ASN A 220 -5.87 -10.87 -6.22
C ASN A 220 -5.14 -9.81 -7.06
N ALA A 221 -3.91 -9.46 -6.69
CA ALA A 221 -3.09 -8.53 -7.45
C ALA A 221 -2.62 -9.11 -8.79
N ILE A 222 -2.42 -10.43 -8.90
CA ILE A 222 -2.03 -11.08 -10.15
C ILE A 222 -3.22 -11.29 -11.09
N ILE A 223 -4.29 -11.90 -10.58
CA ILE A 223 -5.48 -12.20 -11.38
C ILE A 223 -6.09 -10.89 -11.88
N GLY A 224 -6.07 -9.87 -11.02
CA GLY A 224 -6.78 -8.63 -11.27
C GLY A 224 -8.25 -8.79 -10.93
N ILE A 225 -8.66 -8.19 -9.82
CA ILE A 225 -10.08 -8.10 -9.51
C ILE A 225 -10.68 -6.98 -10.38
N PRO A 226 -11.66 -7.26 -11.26
CA PRO A 226 -12.35 -6.23 -12.00
C PRO A 226 -13.06 -5.29 -11.03
N PHE A 227 -12.93 -3.97 -11.25
CA PHE A 227 -13.78 -3.01 -10.57
C PHE A 227 -15.17 -3.04 -11.22
N THR A 228 -16.07 -3.89 -10.72
CA THR A 228 -17.49 -3.84 -11.10
C THR A 228 -18.16 -2.67 -10.40
N LEU A 229 -18.59 -1.69 -11.20
CA LEU A 229 -19.37 -0.50 -10.83
C LEU A 229 -20.83 -0.83 -10.42
N GLU A 230 -21.17 -2.09 -10.13
CA GLU A 230 -22.56 -2.54 -9.95
C GLU A 230 -23.29 -1.83 -8.79
N ASN A 231 -22.57 -1.28 -7.81
CA ASN A 231 -23.16 -0.51 -6.71
C ASN A 231 -23.33 1.01 -7.00
N GLN A 232 -22.95 1.49 -8.19
CA GLN A 232 -23.21 2.88 -8.61
C GLN A 232 -24.41 3.02 -9.55
N ASN A 233 -24.99 1.94 -10.09
CA ASN A 233 -26.19 2.08 -10.92
C ASN A 233 -27.39 2.65 -10.15
N GLN A 234 -27.42 2.54 -8.82
CA GLN A 234 -28.40 3.29 -8.01
C GLN A 234 -28.05 4.79 -7.94
N GLY A 235 -26.77 5.14 -7.84
CA GLY A 235 -26.32 6.54 -7.69
C GLY A 235 -26.32 7.33 -8.99
N VAL A 236 -26.00 6.70 -10.12
CA VAL A 236 -26.04 7.31 -11.45
C VAL A 236 -27.48 7.50 -11.93
N GLN A 237 -28.38 6.54 -11.64
CA GLN A 237 -29.81 6.74 -11.89
C GLN A 237 -30.38 7.84 -11.02
N ASN A 238 -30.01 7.91 -9.73
CA ASN A 238 -30.42 9.03 -8.87
C ASN A 238 -29.90 10.40 -9.34
N ILE A 239 -28.78 10.45 -10.09
CA ILE A 239 -28.25 11.69 -10.70
C ILE A 239 -29.04 12.03 -11.97
N LEU A 240 -29.38 11.04 -12.79
CA LEU A 240 -30.16 11.22 -14.02
C LEU A 240 -31.64 11.54 -13.75
N ASP A 241 -32.25 10.90 -12.74
CA ASP A 241 -33.63 11.12 -12.31
C ASP A 241 -33.80 12.46 -11.56
N GLY A 242 -32.71 13.03 -11.04
CA GLY A 242 -32.68 14.36 -10.44
C GLY A 242 -32.37 15.50 -11.42
N MET A 243 -32.03 15.17 -12.67
CA MET A 243 -31.93 16.15 -13.76
C MET A 243 -33.30 16.23 -14.43
N ASP A 244 -34.13 17.15 -13.92
CA ASP A 244 -35.40 17.53 -14.51
C ASP A 244 -35.17 18.02 -15.95
N LEU A 245 -35.28 17.10 -16.91
CA LEU A 245 -35.20 17.36 -18.35
C LEU A 245 -36.59 17.52 -18.98
N GLU A 246 -37.65 17.57 -18.16
CA GLU A 246 -39.01 17.88 -18.61
C GLU A 246 -39.34 19.35 -18.32
N GLY A 247 -38.68 20.26 -19.04
CA GLY A 247 -38.89 21.68 -18.83
C GLY A 247 -38.34 22.61 -19.90
N GLN A 248 -38.21 22.16 -21.15
CA GLN A 248 -37.97 23.05 -22.29
C GLN A 248 -38.76 22.57 -23.51
N ASP A 249 -40.04 22.95 -23.53
CA ASP A 249 -40.76 23.25 -24.78
C ASP A 249 -40.44 24.70 -25.20
#